data_AF-A0A177DRK4-F1
#
_entry.id   AF-A0A177DRK4-F1
#
_cell.length_a   1.000
_cell.length_b   1.000
_cell.length_c   1.000
_cell.angle_alpha   90.00
_cell.angle_beta   90.00
_cell.angle_gamma   90.00
#
_symmetry.space_group_name_H-M   'P 1'
#
loop_
_entity.id
_entity.type
_entity.pdbx_description
1 polymer ?
#
loop_
_entity_poly.entity_id
_entity_poly.type
_entity_poly.pdbx_seq_one_letter_code
_entity_poly.pdbx_strand_id
1 'polypeptide(L)'
;MAAPELIEQQNLRIAVEGCGHGVLHEIYASVAKACELKGWPDVDLLIIGGDFQAVRNASDLKAVSMPSKYYAMHDFHEYYSGLRTAPYLTIFIGGNHEASNYMWELYYGGWAAPKIYYMGAANVIRLGPLRIAGLSGIWKGYNYKKPHYERLPYNSDDVRSIYHVREIDVRKLLQIRTQVDIGLSHDWPRGMEWKGNYRQLFSWKPDFEQEAKDGTLGSVAAKDVLEHLRPPHWFSAHMHAKFPAVWNHAEAPNMAPDTDNPVPTVVNDGEIDLEDVDEEPIPAPKNDAEIDLDMDLGDDEAPPVPVAEPKELPKSNMTESESQIPDDIRSLLPESFSRSTFEPKQTLPFPEDITNKTTNFLALDKCLPKRSFLQLLEIEPHSPAELQRPLQLQYDKEWLAITRVFADHLQVGDPHAQVPADKGDAFYRPLVEKEMSWVEENIIATNKMTIPEDFTRTAPVYEPALGIHVQESPQEYSNPHTQSFCNLLQIPNIFHASDEERAQLAQNGPRPEQQRSNRGGGRGGGGHRGGGRGQGHRGRGRGGRGGRGRGGRW
;
A
#
# COMPACT_ATOMS: atom_id res chain seq x y z
N MET A 1 -33.09 -44.67 -14.49
CA MET A 1 -32.97 -43.43 -13.69
C MET A 1 -31.50 -43.10 -13.64
N ALA A 2 -31.07 -42.05 -14.35
CA ALA A 2 -29.72 -41.55 -14.21
C ALA A 2 -29.55 -41.09 -12.76
N ALA A 3 -28.47 -41.50 -12.11
CA ALA A 3 -28.12 -40.98 -10.80
C ALA A 3 -28.02 -39.46 -10.91
N PRO A 4 -28.53 -38.69 -9.93
CA PRO A 4 -28.29 -37.25 -9.91
C PRO A 4 -26.77 -37.04 -9.82
N GLU A 5 -26.17 -36.51 -10.88
CA GLU A 5 -24.85 -35.89 -10.77
C GLU A 5 -25.03 -34.70 -9.84
N LEU A 6 -24.47 -34.82 -8.63
CA LEU A 6 -24.22 -33.69 -7.76
C LEU A 6 -23.22 -32.81 -8.49
N ILE A 7 -23.72 -31.77 -9.17
CA ILE A 7 -22.89 -30.66 -9.63
C ILE A 7 -22.42 -29.97 -8.35
N GLU A 8 -21.21 -30.33 -7.89
CA GLU A 8 -20.53 -29.62 -6.83
C GLU A 8 -20.48 -28.15 -7.24
N GLN A 9 -21.11 -27.27 -6.45
CA GLN A 9 -21.24 -25.85 -6.78
C GLN A 9 -19.87 -25.28 -7.14
N GLN A 10 -19.81 -24.62 -8.30
CA GLN A 10 -18.62 -24.13 -9.00
C GLN A 10 -17.98 -22.90 -8.33
N ASN A 11 -18.11 -22.75 -7.02
CA ASN A 11 -17.65 -21.57 -6.31
C ASN A 11 -16.20 -21.76 -5.85
N LEU A 12 -15.43 -20.69 -5.91
CA LEU A 12 -14.04 -20.69 -5.46
C LEU A 12 -14.00 -20.44 -3.96
N ARG A 13 -13.36 -21.37 -3.25
CA ARG A 13 -13.24 -21.32 -1.79
C ARG A 13 -12.00 -20.52 -1.43
N ILE A 14 -12.19 -19.30 -0.96
CA ILE A 14 -11.11 -18.35 -0.69
C ILE A 14 -11.02 -18.07 0.80
N ALA A 15 -9.81 -18.14 1.35
CA ALA A 15 -9.48 -17.60 2.65
C ALA A 15 -8.85 -16.21 2.46
N VAL A 16 -9.29 -15.23 3.24
CA VAL A 16 -8.72 -13.88 3.26
C VAL A 16 -8.19 -13.59 4.65
N GLU A 17 -6.92 -13.22 4.72
CA GLU A 17 -6.17 -12.82 5.91
C GLU A 17 -5.85 -11.32 5.85
N GLY A 18 -5.92 -10.63 6.99
CA GLY A 18 -5.46 -9.24 7.11
C GLY A 18 -3.93 -9.11 7.05
N CYS A 19 -3.31 -8.56 8.11
CA CYS A 19 -1.86 -8.40 8.18
C CYS A 19 -1.16 -9.69 8.62
N GLY A 20 -0.15 -10.13 7.86
CA GLY A 20 0.54 -11.40 8.12
C GLY A 20 1.56 -11.39 9.26
N HIS A 21 2.32 -10.31 9.42
CA HIS A 21 3.47 -10.13 10.32
C HIS A 21 4.37 -11.37 10.47
N GLY A 22 4.63 -12.08 9.36
CA GLY A 22 5.52 -13.23 9.31
C GLY A 22 5.06 -14.51 10.02
N VAL A 23 3.89 -14.54 10.68
CA VAL A 23 3.39 -15.70 11.45
C VAL A 23 2.63 -16.73 10.60
N LEU A 24 3.25 -17.15 9.50
CA LEU A 24 2.64 -18.04 8.50
C LEU A 24 2.20 -19.38 9.07
N HIS A 25 2.89 -19.93 10.07
CA HIS A 25 2.49 -21.19 10.70
C HIS A 25 1.09 -21.08 11.32
N GLU A 26 0.85 -20.02 12.08
CA GLU A 26 -0.43 -19.80 12.76
C GLU A 26 -1.54 -19.44 11.77
N ILE A 27 -1.23 -18.69 10.71
CA ILE A 27 -2.18 -18.38 9.64
C ILE A 27 -2.64 -19.67 8.95
N TYR A 28 -1.71 -20.52 8.50
CA TYR A 28 -2.06 -21.78 7.84
C TYR A 28 -2.80 -22.74 8.77
N ALA A 29 -2.43 -22.82 10.04
CA ALA A 29 -3.14 -23.60 11.05
C ALA A 29 -4.57 -23.07 11.29
N SER A 30 -4.75 -21.75 11.31
CA SER A 30 -6.04 -21.09 11.46
C SER A 30 -6.95 -21.33 10.27
N VAL A 31 -6.40 -21.29 9.04
CA VAL A 31 -7.14 -21.66 7.82
C VAL A 31 -7.60 -23.11 7.88
N ALA A 32 -6.72 -24.04 8.26
CA ALA A 32 -7.08 -25.45 8.40
C ALA A 32 -8.21 -25.64 9.43
N LYS A 33 -8.11 -24.96 10.59
CA LYS A 33 -9.14 -25.04 11.63
C LYS A 33 -10.46 -24.42 11.20
N ALA A 34 -10.43 -23.29 10.50
CA ALA A 34 -11.62 -22.63 9.97
C ALA A 34 -12.31 -23.49 8.90
N CYS A 35 -11.55 -24.20 8.07
CA CYS A 35 -12.08 -25.16 7.11
C CYS A 35 -12.81 -26.31 7.82
N GLU A 36 -12.19 -26.90 8.85
CA GLU A 36 -12.80 -27.96 9.68
C GLU A 36 -14.14 -27.49 10.28
N LEU A 37 -14.19 -26.28 10.85
CA LEU A 37 -15.40 -25.72 11.46
C LEU A 37 -16.49 -25.41 10.43
N LYS A 38 -16.11 -24.98 9.22
CA LYS A 38 -17.04 -24.69 8.12
C LYS A 38 -17.49 -25.95 7.37
N GLY A 39 -16.87 -27.11 7.64
CA GLY A 39 -17.10 -28.34 6.89
C GLY A 39 -16.51 -28.32 5.49
N TRP A 40 -15.51 -27.48 5.24
CA TRP A 40 -14.79 -27.41 3.97
C TRP A 40 -13.63 -28.40 3.97
N PRO A 41 -13.42 -29.17 2.89
CA PRO A 41 -12.28 -30.07 2.82
C PRO A 41 -10.96 -29.30 2.64
N ASP A 42 -11.00 -28.19 1.89
CA ASP A 42 -9.84 -27.34 1.60
C ASP A 42 -10.29 -25.98 1.02
N VAL A 43 -9.36 -25.03 0.93
CA VAL A 43 -9.46 -23.76 0.18
C VAL A 43 -8.68 -23.82 -1.13
N ASP A 44 -9.23 -23.16 -2.15
CA ASP A 44 -8.59 -23.02 -3.47
C ASP A 44 -7.48 -21.95 -3.45
N LEU A 45 -7.60 -20.92 -2.60
CA LEU A 45 -6.68 -19.79 -2.50
C LEU A 45 -6.67 -19.18 -1.09
N LEU A 46 -5.50 -18.81 -0.60
CA LEU A 46 -5.31 -17.88 0.52
C LEU A 46 -4.83 -16.52 -0.01
N ILE A 47 -5.47 -15.44 0.41
CA ILE A 47 -5.07 -14.06 0.14
C ILE A 47 -4.60 -13.42 1.45
N ILE A 48 -3.39 -12.86 1.47
CA ILE A 48 -2.88 -12.07 2.60
C ILE A 48 -2.80 -10.60 2.20
N GLY A 49 -3.49 -9.74 2.95
CA GLY A 49 -3.67 -8.31 2.64
C GLY A 49 -2.46 -7.41 2.88
N GLY A 50 -1.30 -7.97 3.22
CA GLY A 50 -0.02 -7.27 3.38
C GLY A 50 0.62 -7.45 4.74
N ASP A 51 1.68 -6.68 4.97
CA ASP A 51 2.62 -6.90 6.08
C ASP A 51 3.03 -8.38 6.17
N PHE A 52 3.27 -9.01 5.02
CA PHE A 52 3.56 -10.45 4.92
C PHE A 52 4.91 -10.79 5.58
N GLN A 53 5.87 -9.86 5.50
CA GLN A 53 7.22 -9.96 6.07
C GLN A 53 8.03 -11.11 5.47
N ALA A 54 8.25 -11.07 4.16
CA ALA A 54 9.00 -12.06 3.39
C ALA A 54 10.54 -12.04 3.63
N VAL A 55 10.96 -12.15 4.89
CA VAL A 55 12.38 -12.07 5.32
C VAL A 55 13.07 -13.42 5.10
N ARG A 56 14.04 -13.49 4.17
CA ARG A 56 14.73 -14.74 3.81
C ARG A 56 15.87 -15.09 4.77
N ASN A 57 16.55 -14.07 5.28
CA ASN A 57 17.68 -14.17 6.21
C ASN A 57 17.80 -12.90 7.08
N ALA A 58 18.74 -12.92 8.03
CA ALA A 58 18.90 -11.83 8.99
C ALA A 58 19.30 -10.48 8.36
N SER A 59 19.92 -10.46 7.17
CA SER A 59 20.29 -9.21 6.50
C SER A 59 19.06 -8.49 5.92
N ASP A 60 18.03 -9.24 5.48
CA ASP A 60 16.77 -8.69 4.98
C ASP A 60 16.01 -7.91 6.06
N LEU A 61 16.18 -8.22 7.35
CA LEU A 61 15.56 -7.48 8.46
C LEU A 61 15.93 -5.98 8.44
N LYS A 62 17.13 -5.64 7.95
CA LYS A 62 17.57 -4.25 7.82
C LYS A 62 16.86 -3.48 6.71
N ALA A 63 16.21 -4.18 5.79
CA ALA A 63 15.38 -3.60 4.74
C ALA A 63 13.89 -3.53 5.15
N VAL A 64 13.53 -4.03 6.34
CA VAL A 64 12.19 -3.91 6.91
C VAL A 64 12.08 -2.60 7.68
N SER A 65 11.04 -1.83 7.37
CA SER A 65 10.75 -0.56 8.05
C SER A 65 10.16 -0.77 9.43
N MET A 66 11.00 -1.14 10.38
CA MET A 66 10.63 -1.24 11.78
C MET A 66 11.84 -1.04 12.71
N PRO A 67 11.63 -0.54 13.93
CA PRO A 67 12.69 -0.44 14.92
C PRO A 67 13.39 -1.78 15.16
N SER A 68 14.71 -1.77 15.30
CA SER A 68 15.52 -2.99 15.47
C SER A 68 15.15 -3.82 16.71
N LYS A 69 14.55 -3.20 17.74
CA LYS A 69 14.03 -3.89 18.93
C LYS A 69 12.86 -4.84 18.64
N TYR A 70 12.18 -4.66 17.51
CA TYR A 70 11.06 -5.50 17.07
C TYR A 70 11.48 -6.54 16.01
N TYR A 71 12.76 -6.60 15.65
CA TYR A 71 13.28 -7.56 14.67
C TYR A 71 12.99 -9.01 15.08
N ALA A 72 12.34 -9.73 14.19
CA ALA A 72 12.04 -11.15 14.33
C ALA A 72 12.04 -11.80 12.94
N MET A 73 12.66 -12.97 12.83
CA MET A 73 12.67 -13.74 11.57
C MET A 73 11.31 -14.36 11.24
N HIS A 74 10.49 -14.61 12.27
CA HIS A 74 9.26 -15.38 12.20
C HIS A 74 9.41 -16.64 11.33
N ASP A 75 8.47 -16.89 10.40
CA ASP A 75 8.34 -18.22 9.78
C ASP A 75 8.81 -18.28 8.31
N PHE A 76 8.81 -17.15 7.58
CA PHE A 76 8.96 -17.17 6.12
C PHE A 76 10.25 -17.83 5.63
N HIS A 77 11.37 -17.66 6.34
CA HIS A 77 12.65 -18.26 5.95
C HIS A 77 12.59 -19.80 5.83
N GLU A 78 11.69 -20.47 6.54
CA GLU A 78 11.49 -21.93 6.44
C GLU A 78 10.82 -22.32 5.12
N TYR A 79 9.89 -21.50 4.63
CA TYR A 79 9.24 -21.69 3.33
C TYR A 79 10.19 -21.36 2.18
N TYR A 80 10.95 -20.27 2.31
CA TYR A 80 11.96 -19.87 1.33
C TYR A 80 13.07 -20.91 1.17
N SER A 81 13.56 -21.47 2.28
CA SER A 81 14.62 -22.48 2.28
C SER A 81 14.16 -23.85 1.76
N GLY A 82 12.85 -24.12 1.79
CA GLY A 82 12.24 -25.40 1.46
C GLY A 82 12.17 -26.38 2.64
N LEU A 83 12.46 -25.93 3.87
CA LEU A 83 12.22 -26.71 5.09
C LEU A 83 10.71 -26.96 5.30
N ARG A 84 9.88 -26.05 4.81
CA ARG A 84 8.43 -26.18 4.74
C ARG A 84 7.89 -25.80 3.38
N THR A 85 6.67 -26.23 3.10
CA THR A 85 5.93 -25.89 1.88
C THR A 85 4.56 -25.38 2.29
N ALA A 86 4.09 -24.31 1.63
CA ALA A 86 2.76 -23.79 1.90
C ALA A 86 1.69 -24.86 1.57
N PRO A 87 0.70 -25.09 2.45
CA PRO A 87 -0.34 -26.07 2.20
C PRO A 87 -1.23 -25.65 1.02
N TYR A 88 -1.58 -24.37 0.97
CA TYR A 88 -2.48 -23.78 -0.02
C TYR A 88 -1.72 -22.86 -0.98
N LEU A 89 -2.25 -22.67 -2.19
CA LEU A 89 -1.82 -21.57 -3.05
C LEU A 89 -2.09 -20.25 -2.29
N THR A 90 -1.05 -19.46 -2.09
CA THR A 90 -1.09 -18.23 -1.32
C THR A 90 -0.67 -17.06 -2.21
N ILE A 91 -1.51 -16.04 -2.33
CA ILE A 91 -1.13 -14.75 -2.92
C ILE A 91 -1.07 -13.69 -1.82
N PHE A 92 -0.20 -12.70 -2.00
CA PHE A 92 -0.16 -11.55 -1.11
C PHE A 92 0.23 -10.27 -1.84
N ILE A 93 -0.23 -9.15 -1.30
CA ILE A 93 0.25 -7.79 -1.64
C ILE A 93 1.20 -7.32 -0.54
N GLY A 94 2.00 -6.28 -0.80
CA GLY A 94 2.96 -5.75 0.17
C GLY A 94 2.31 -4.74 1.10
N GLY A 95 2.68 -4.74 2.37
CA GLY A 95 2.39 -3.65 3.32
C GLY A 95 3.58 -2.73 3.57
N ASN A 96 3.66 -2.16 4.77
CA ASN A 96 4.77 -1.32 5.21
C ASN A 96 5.84 -2.11 6.00
N HIS A 97 5.51 -3.28 6.53
CA HIS A 97 6.46 -4.18 7.21
C HIS A 97 6.90 -5.32 6.30
N GLU A 98 7.62 -4.98 5.23
CA GLU A 98 8.10 -5.95 4.24
C GLU A 98 9.62 -5.98 4.17
N ALA A 99 10.19 -7.12 3.77
CA ALA A 99 11.55 -7.17 3.27
C ALA A 99 11.58 -6.51 1.88
N SER A 100 11.56 -5.17 1.85
CA SER A 100 11.34 -4.42 0.62
C SER A 100 12.40 -4.67 -0.43
N ASN A 101 13.63 -5.00 -0.03
CA ASN A 101 14.68 -5.43 -0.95
C ASN A 101 14.27 -6.69 -1.73
N TYR A 102 13.65 -7.67 -1.08
CA TYR A 102 13.19 -8.89 -1.76
C TYR A 102 11.94 -8.63 -2.60
N MET A 103 10.98 -7.83 -2.08
CA MET A 103 9.79 -7.45 -2.83
C MET A 103 10.15 -6.69 -4.12
N TRP A 104 11.23 -5.91 -4.08
CA TRP A 104 11.76 -5.21 -5.25
C TRP A 104 12.23 -6.14 -6.37
N GLU A 105 12.83 -7.28 -6.01
CA GLU A 105 13.25 -8.30 -6.99
C GLU A 105 12.05 -8.86 -7.77
N LEU A 106 10.84 -8.76 -7.20
CA LEU A 106 9.58 -9.31 -7.67
C LEU A 106 8.57 -8.20 -8.02
N TYR A 107 9.03 -7.03 -8.47
CA TYR A 107 8.19 -5.85 -8.76
C TYR A 107 6.99 -6.14 -9.69
N TYR A 108 7.16 -6.96 -10.73
CA TYR A 108 6.10 -7.36 -11.67
C TYR A 108 5.22 -8.53 -11.16
N GLY A 109 5.46 -8.98 -9.93
CA GLY A 109 4.93 -10.20 -9.36
C GLY A 109 5.85 -11.40 -9.57
N GLY A 110 5.75 -12.39 -8.69
CA GLY A 110 6.49 -13.64 -8.82
C GLY A 110 6.47 -14.50 -7.56
N TRP A 111 7.03 -15.70 -7.67
CA TRP A 111 7.07 -16.67 -6.57
C TRP A 111 8.08 -16.24 -5.50
N ALA A 112 7.58 -15.90 -4.31
CA ALA A 112 8.40 -15.63 -3.13
C ALA A 112 8.90 -16.92 -2.47
N ALA A 113 8.13 -18.00 -2.59
CA ALA A 113 8.47 -19.37 -2.22
C ALA A 113 7.55 -20.33 -2.99
N PRO A 114 7.77 -21.66 -2.98
CA PRO A 114 6.84 -22.59 -3.62
C PRO A 114 5.41 -22.40 -3.09
N LYS A 115 4.44 -22.23 -4.00
CA LYS A 115 3.01 -21.91 -3.73
C LYS A 115 2.73 -20.55 -3.07
N ILE A 116 3.74 -19.69 -2.90
CA ILE A 116 3.57 -18.33 -2.35
C ILE A 116 3.94 -17.31 -3.42
N TYR A 117 2.95 -16.58 -3.92
CA TYR A 117 3.12 -15.62 -5.02
C TYR A 117 2.90 -14.19 -4.53
N TYR A 118 3.92 -13.36 -4.68
CA TYR A 118 3.79 -11.91 -4.47
C TYR A 118 3.16 -11.28 -5.70
N MET A 119 2.15 -10.43 -5.51
CA MET A 119 1.50 -9.76 -6.63
C MET A 119 2.41 -8.71 -7.30
N GLY A 120 3.44 -8.18 -6.63
CA GLY A 120 4.23 -7.07 -7.15
C GLY A 120 3.72 -5.72 -6.66
N ALA A 121 4.28 -4.62 -7.17
CA ALA A 121 3.86 -3.26 -6.78
C ALA A 121 2.40 -2.98 -7.17
N ALA A 122 2.00 -3.39 -8.37
CA ALA A 122 0.62 -3.49 -8.81
C ALA A 122 0.51 -4.60 -9.86
N ASN A 123 -0.62 -5.32 -9.91
CA ASN A 123 -0.81 -6.43 -10.85
C ASN A 123 -2.28 -6.81 -11.02
N VAL A 124 -2.58 -7.46 -12.15
CA VAL A 124 -3.83 -8.21 -12.34
C VAL A 124 -3.48 -9.62 -12.78
N ILE A 125 -3.88 -10.61 -11.98
CA ILE A 125 -3.68 -12.03 -12.26
C ILE A 125 -5.01 -12.75 -12.34
N ARG A 126 -4.98 -13.96 -12.89
CA ARG A 126 -6.16 -14.82 -13.01
C ARG A 126 -5.98 -16.11 -12.22
N LEU A 127 -7.06 -16.56 -11.58
CA LEU A 127 -7.18 -17.89 -11.00
C LEU A 127 -8.44 -18.54 -11.59
N GLY A 128 -8.26 -19.31 -12.67
CA GLY A 128 -9.37 -19.77 -13.49
C GLY A 128 -10.18 -18.58 -14.04
N PRO A 129 -11.49 -18.48 -13.78
CA PRO A 129 -12.33 -17.38 -14.23
C PRO A 129 -12.16 -16.10 -13.40
N LEU A 130 -11.61 -16.16 -12.18
CA LEU A 130 -11.43 -14.95 -11.36
C LEU A 130 -10.30 -14.08 -11.87
N ARG A 131 -10.55 -12.77 -11.94
CA ARG A 131 -9.55 -11.71 -12.09
C ARG A 131 -9.34 -11.01 -10.76
N ILE A 132 -8.09 -10.94 -10.33
CA ILE A 132 -7.68 -10.38 -9.04
C ILE A 132 -6.70 -9.24 -9.32
N ALA A 133 -7.08 -8.01 -8.95
CA ALA A 133 -6.22 -6.84 -9.00
C ALA A 133 -5.61 -6.56 -7.61
N GLY A 134 -4.32 -6.24 -7.58
CA GLY A 134 -3.62 -5.91 -6.34
C GLY A 134 -2.84 -4.60 -6.46
N LEU A 135 -2.86 -3.81 -5.39
CA LEU A 135 -2.06 -2.61 -5.20
C LEU A 135 -1.31 -2.74 -3.87
N SER A 136 0.02 -2.86 -3.95
CA SER A 136 0.88 -2.99 -2.77
C SER A 136 1.28 -1.64 -2.20
N GLY A 137 1.53 -1.61 -0.89
CA GLY A 137 2.09 -0.47 -0.18
C GLY A 137 1.05 0.40 0.53
N ILE A 138 1.54 1.51 1.11
CA ILE A 138 0.69 2.53 1.74
C ILE A 138 0.81 3.88 1.04
N TRP A 139 -0.25 4.66 1.07
CA TRP A 139 -0.29 5.96 0.42
C TRP A 139 0.38 7.04 1.27
N LYS A 140 1.31 7.77 0.66
CA LYS A 140 1.84 9.04 1.17
C LYS A 140 1.90 10.07 0.04
N GLY A 141 1.06 11.09 0.12
CA GLY A 141 0.88 12.08 -0.94
C GLY A 141 2.19 12.75 -1.41
N TYR A 142 3.15 12.96 -0.50
CA TYR A 142 4.44 13.58 -0.82
C TYR A 142 5.39 12.68 -1.63
N ASN A 143 5.13 11.35 -1.69
CA ASN A 143 5.89 10.42 -2.53
C ASN A 143 5.10 9.93 -3.74
N TYR A 144 3.79 10.11 -3.77
CA TYR A 144 2.92 9.57 -4.83
C TYR A 144 3.36 9.98 -6.25
N LYS A 145 3.78 11.24 -6.43
CA LYS A 145 4.22 11.79 -7.73
C LYS A 145 5.71 11.60 -8.03
N LYS A 146 6.44 10.87 -7.17
CA LYS A 146 7.87 10.58 -7.37
C LYS A 146 8.04 9.27 -8.15
N PRO A 147 9.18 9.05 -8.82
CA PRO A 147 9.51 7.74 -9.34
C PRO A 147 9.81 6.78 -8.18
N HIS A 148 9.98 5.52 -8.56
CA HIS A 148 10.58 4.47 -7.75
C HIS A 148 12.10 4.61 -7.83
N TYR A 149 12.72 5.38 -6.94
CA TYR A 149 14.16 5.70 -7.04
C TYR A 149 15.04 4.86 -6.11
N GLU A 150 14.43 4.10 -5.21
CA GLU A 150 15.10 3.37 -4.15
C GLU A 150 15.98 2.24 -4.70
N ARG A 151 17.23 2.18 -4.25
CA ARG A 151 18.18 1.09 -4.54
C ARG A 151 19.07 0.83 -3.34
N LEU A 152 19.51 -0.41 -3.15
CA LEU A 152 20.41 -0.74 -2.05
C LEU A 152 21.82 -0.17 -2.31
N PRO A 153 22.55 0.18 -1.24
CA PRO A 153 22.14 0.14 0.17
C PRO A 153 21.18 1.28 0.55
N TYR A 154 20.12 0.96 1.30
CA TYR A 154 19.11 1.94 1.71
C TYR A 154 19.58 2.82 2.87
N ASN A 155 19.22 4.10 2.85
CA ASN A 155 19.17 4.94 4.05
C ASN A 155 17.79 4.82 4.75
N SER A 156 17.60 5.58 5.83
CA SER A 156 16.34 5.58 6.58
C SER A 156 15.14 6.09 5.78
N ASP A 157 15.34 7.05 4.87
CA ASP A 157 14.28 7.55 3.99
C ASP A 157 13.87 6.50 2.95
N ASP A 158 14.84 5.79 2.35
CA ASP A 158 14.62 4.78 1.32
C ASP A 158 13.86 3.57 1.87
N VAL A 159 14.21 3.11 3.08
CA VAL A 159 13.49 2.03 3.78
C VAL A 159 12.01 2.38 3.96
N ARG A 160 11.66 3.65 4.15
CA ARG A 160 10.28 4.11 4.26
C ARG A 160 9.63 4.36 2.91
N SER A 161 10.36 4.97 1.97
CA SER A 161 9.77 5.43 0.73
C SER A 161 9.51 4.32 -0.28
N ILE A 162 10.22 3.19 -0.18
CA ILE A 162 10.13 2.06 -1.11
C ILE A 162 8.75 1.39 -1.15
N TYR A 163 8.06 1.28 -0.02
CA TYR A 163 6.72 0.68 0.05
C TYR A 163 5.60 1.70 -0.15
N HIS A 164 5.91 2.98 -0.40
CA HIS A 164 4.84 3.94 -0.67
C HIS A 164 4.27 3.77 -2.07
N VAL A 165 2.95 3.86 -2.20
CA VAL A 165 2.26 3.78 -3.49
C VAL A 165 2.74 4.89 -4.43
N ARG A 166 3.01 4.55 -5.70
CA ARG A 166 3.39 5.51 -6.75
C ARG A 166 2.30 5.67 -7.79
N GLU A 167 2.23 6.86 -8.39
CA GLU A 167 1.29 7.18 -9.45
C GLU A 167 1.43 6.22 -10.64
N ILE A 168 2.66 5.81 -11.01
CA ILE A 168 2.87 4.94 -12.17
C ILE A 168 2.17 3.58 -12.02
N ASP A 169 2.09 3.06 -10.80
CA ASP A 169 1.43 1.79 -10.49
C ASP A 169 -0.09 1.92 -10.56
N VAL A 170 -0.61 2.99 -9.97
CA VAL A 170 -2.04 3.33 -10.04
C VAL A 170 -2.47 3.61 -11.46
N ARG A 171 -1.68 4.36 -12.23
CA ARG A 171 -1.99 4.73 -13.61
C ARG A 171 -2.17 3.49 -14.49
N LYS A 172 -1.35 2.45 -14.31
CA LYS A 172 -1.53 1.16 -15.01
C LYS A 172 -2.88 0.52 -14.66
N LEU A 173 -3.26 0.47 -13.38
CA LEU A 173 -4.56 -0.08 -12.95
C LEU A 173 -5.75 0.71 -13.51
N LEU A 174 -5.63 2.05 -13.61
CA LEU A 174 -6.64 2.91 -14.21
C LEU A 174 -6.79 2.72 -15.74
N GLN A 175 -5.88 1.99 -16.40
CA GLN A 175 -6.04 1.64 -17.81
C GLN A 175 -6.84 0.36 -18.04
N ILE A 176 -7.21 -0.38 -17.00
CA ILE A 176 -8.06 -1.57 -17.11
C ILE A 176 -9.49 -1.13 -17.46
N ARG A 177 -10.09 -1.80 -18.44
CA ARG A 177 -11.41 -1.45 -18.99
C ARG A 177 -12.40 -2.59 -18.92
N THR A 178 -11.99 -3.76 -18.46
CA THR A 178 -12.84 -4.94 -18.34
C THR A 178 -13.02 -5.31 -16.86
N GLN A 179 -14.18 -5.87 -16.51
CA GLN A 179 -14.54 -6.18 -15.12
C GLN A 179 -13.50 -7.04 -14.39
N VAL A 180 -13.16 -6.62 -13.16
CA VAL A 180 -12.35 -7.38 -12.20
C VAL A 180 -13.26 -7.90 -11.08
N ASP A 181 -12.93 -9.06 -10.49
CA ASP A 181 -13.75 -9.70 -9.45
C ASP A 181 -13.32 -9.29 -8.04
N ILE A 182 -12.01 -9.20 -7.81
CA ILE A 182 -11.42 -8.91 -6.51
C ILE A 182 -10.39 -7.78 -6.64
N GLY A 183 -10.53 -6.73 -5.83
CA GLY A 183 -9.50 -5.71 -5.63
C GLY A 183 -8.83 -5.83 -4.27
N LEU A 184 -7.51 -5.61 -4.21
CA LEU A 184 -6.71 -5.68 -2.98
C LEU A 184 -5.90 -4.39 -2.81
N SER A 185 -5.92 -3.84 -1.59
CA SER A 185 -4.98 -2.78 -1.16
C SER A 185 -4.63 -2.98 0.31
N HIS A 186 -3.40 -2.68 0.72
CA HIS A 186 -3.02 -2.85 2.12
C HIS A 186 -3.75 -1.85 3.00
N ASP A 187 -3.60 -0.56 2.71
CA ASP A 187 -4.39 0.50 3.33
C ASP A 187 -5.80 0.61 2.73
N TRP A 188 -6.71 1.19 3.50
CA TRP A 188 -8.12 1.26 3.10
C TRP A 188 -8.32 2.33 2.03
N PRO A 189 -9.21 2.10 1.04
CA PRO A 189 -9.70 3.18 0.18
C PRO A 189 -10.25 4.33 1.04
N ARG A 190 -9.80 5.56 0.78
CA ARG A 190 -10.24 6.73 1.55
C ARG A 190 -11.75 6.91 1.51
N GLY A 191 -12.35 7.20 2.66
CA GLY A 191 -13.79 7.41 2.80
C GLY A 191 -14.57 6.12 3.03
N MET A 192 -13.91 4.95 3.00
CA MET A 192 -14.55 3.66 3.25
C MET A 192 -15.06 3.56 4.69
N GLU A 193 -14.38 4.20 5.64
CA GLU A 193 -14.77 4.28 7.04
C GLU A 193 -16.21 4.78 7.23
N TRP A 194 -16.70 5.66 6.35
CA TRP A 194 -18.06 6.20 6.39
C TRP A 194 -19.13 5.29 5.78
N LYS A 195 -18.74 4.17 5.16
CA LYS A 195 -19.63 3.27 4.41
C LYS A 195 -20.03 2.01 5.19
N GLY A 196 -19.53 1.85 6.41
CA GLY A 196 -19.89 0.77 7.34
C GLY A 196 -20.40 1.33 8.67
N ASN A 197 -20.29 0.53 9.74
CA ASN A 197 -20.65 0.98 11.09
C ASN A 197 -19.54 1.87 11.69
N TYR A 198 -19.44 3.11 11.19
CA TYR A 198 -18.42 4.08 11.58
C TYR A 198 -18.51 4.45 13.08
N ARG A 199 -19.72 4.44 13.67
CA ARG A 199 -19.92 4.71 15.10
C ARG A 199 -19.20 3.68 15.96
N GLN A 200 -19.31 2.40 15.61
CA GLN A 200 -18.59 1.33 16.30
C GLN A 200 -17.08 1.44 16.07
N LEU A 201 -16.65 1.73 14.84
CA LEU A 201 -15.23 1.92 14.51
C LEU A 201 -14.59 3.02 15.36
N PHE A 202 -15.22 4.20 15.41
CA PHE A 202 -14.69 5.35 16.17
C PHE A 202 -14.82 5.17 17.69
N SER A 203 -15.77 4.36 18.15
CA SER A 203 -15.80 3.97 19.57
C SER A 203 -14.59 3.10 19.95
N TRP A 204 -14.08 2.26 19.05
CA TRP A 204 -12.91 1.42 19.28
C TRP A 204 -11.59 2.12 18.98
N LYS A 205 -11.57 2.99 17.98
CA LYS A 205 -10.41 3.78 17.55
C LYS A 205 -10.80 5.27 17.44
N PRO A 206 -10.81 6.01 18.56
CA PRO A 206 -11.25 7.41 18.59
C PRO A 206 -10.43 8.33 17.68
N ASP A 207 -9.13 8.07 17.53
CA ASP A 207 -8.24 8.89 16.71
C ASP A 207 -8.65 8.89 15.23
N PHE A 208 -9.23 7.78 14.75
CA PHE A 208 -9.75 7.67 13.38
C PHE A 208 -10.90 8.64 13.10
N GLU A 209 -11.66 9.05 14.12
CA GLU A 209 -12.76 9.99 13.92
C GLU A 209 -12.26 11.33 13.41
N GLN A 210 -11.15 11.82 13.98
CA GLN A 210 -10.57 13.09 13.57
C GLN A 210 -9.93 12.98 12.19
N GLU A 211 -9.16 11.91 11.93
CA GLU A 211 -8.55 11.68 10.61
C GLU A 211 -9.58 11.49 9.49
N ALA A 212 -10.71 10.85 9.79
CA ALA A 212 -11.80 10.68 8.85
C ALA A 212 -12.48 12.02 8.53
N LYS A 213 -12.67 12.89 9.54
CA LYS A 213 -13.22 14.24 9.36
C LYS A 213 -12.28 15.15 8.57
N ASP A 214 -10.98 15.05 8.83
CA ASP A 214 -9.94 15.81 8.13
C ASP A 214 -9.65 15.24 6.72
N GLY A 215 -10.22 14.07 6.40
CA GLY A 215 -10.06 13.40 5.12
C GLY A 215 -8.65 12.87 4.89
N THR A 216 -7.91 12.56 5.96
CA THR A 216 -6.54 12.01 5.92
C THR A 216 -6.50 10.50 6.10
N LEU A 217 -7.56 9.89 6.67
CA LEU A 217 -7.65 8.45 6.82
C LEU A 217 -7.72 7.74 5.46
N GLY A 218 -6.90 6.70 5.31
CA GLY A 218 -6.88 5.86 4.11
C GLY A 218 -6.26 6.51 2.86
N SER A 219 -6.31 5.73 1.78
CA SER A 219 -5.57 5.93 0.54
C SER A 219 -6.41 6.55 -0.55
N VAL A 220 -5.93 7.69 -1.06
CA VAL A 220 -6.51 8.32 -2.26
C VAL A 220 -6.31 7.41 -3.47
N ALA A 221 -5.11 6.84 -3.60
CA ALA A 221 -4.78 5.94 -4.70
C ALA A 221 -5.70 4.69 -4.74
N ALA A 222 -5.90 4.04 -3.60
CA ALA A 222 -6.78 2.87 -3.53
C ALA A 222 -8.24 3.24 -3.80
N LYS A 223 -8.69 4.43 -3.38
CA LYS A 223 -10.01 4.96 -3.72
C LYS A 223 -10.18 5.13 -5.23
N ASP A 224 -9.22 5.79 -5.90
CA ASP A 224 -9.29 6.01 -7.35
C ASP A 224 -9.36 4.67 -8.10
N VAL A 225 -8.56 3.68 -7.68
CA VAL A 225 -8.58 2.33 -8.26
C VAL A 225 -9.91 1.60 -7.97
N LEU A 226 -10.45 1.71 -6.75
CA LEU A 226 -11.74 1.13 -6.38
C LEU A 226 -12.88 1.67 -7.24
N GLU A 227 -12.97 3.01 -7.38
CA GLU A 227 -14.02 3.68 -8.15
C GLU A 227 -13.94 3.39 -9.65
N HIS A 228 -12.72 3.17 -10.15
CA HIS A 228 -12.47 2.81 -11.55
C HIS A 228 -12.76 1.34 -11.86
N LEU A 229 -12.15 0.40 -11.11
CA LEU A 229 -12.26 -1.04 -11.37
C LEU A 229 -13.61 -1.64 -10.95
N ARG A 230 -14.27 -1.02 -9.96
CA ARG A 230 -15.55 -1.44 -9.39
C ARG A 230 -15.65 -2.95 -9.12
N PRO A 231 -14.70 -3.60 -8.44
CA PRO A 231 -14.78 -5.04 -8.22
C PRO A 231 -15.93 -5.37 -7.25
N PRO A 232 -16.66 -6.50 -7.41
CA PRO A 232 -17.65 -6.95 -6.43
C PRO A 232 -17.09 -7.12 -5.01
N HIS A 233 -15.81 -7.46 -4.88
CA HIS A 233 -15.13 -7.62 -3.60
C HIS A 233 -13.87 -6.74 -3.51
N TRP A 234 -13.68 -6.06 -2.38
CA TRP A 234 -12.44 -5.36 -2.05
C TRP A 234 -11.95 -5.76 -0.67
N PHE A 235 -10.68 -6.18 -0.58
CA PHE A 235 -10.07 -6.58 0.69
C PHE A 235 -8.92 -5.66 1.07
N SER A 236 -8.89 -5.25 2.34
CA SER A 236 -7.80 -4.45 2.91
C SER A 236 -7.37 -4.92 4.29
N ALA A 237 -6.25 -4.37 4.78
CA ALA A 237 -5.66 -4.69 6.07
C ALA A 237 -5.21 -3.40 6.77
N HIS A 238 -3.99 -3.38 7.32
CA HIS A 238 -3.28 -2.25 7.91
C HIS A 238 -3.87 -1.69 9.22
N MET A 239 -5.14 -1.29 9.20
CA MET A 239 -5.79 -0.58 10.31
C MET A 239 -6.13 -1.46 11.52
N HIS A 240 -5.79 -2.75 11.47
CA HIS A 240 -6.01 -3.72 12.55
C HIS A 240 -7.44 -3.69 13.11
N ALA A 241 -8.42 -3.68 12.22
CA ALA A 241 -9.83 -3.68 12.56
C ALA A 241 -10.61 -4.50 11.52
N LYS A 242 -11.46 -5.41 12.00
CA LYS A 242 -12.45 -6.05 11.13
C LYS A 242 -13.55 -5.05 10.83
N PHE A 243 -13.69 -4.69 9.55
CA PHE A 243 -14.66 -3.68 9.14
C PHE A 243 -15.30 -4.06 7.80
N PRO A 244 -16.56 -4.54 7.83
CA PRO A 244 -17.36 -4.71 6.62
C PRO A 244 -18.03 -3.37 6.23
N ALA A 245 -18.02 -3.06 4.94
CA ALA A 245 -18.68 -1.88 4.39
C ALA A 245 -19.17 -2.13 2.96
N VAL A 246 -20.07 -1.28 2.46
CA VAL A 246 -20.56 -1.36 1.08
C VAL A 246 -20.34 -0.03 0.38
N TRP A 247 -19.57 -0.07 -0.71
CA TRP A 247 -19.35 1.08 -1.57
C TRP A 247 -20.30 1.06 -2.76
N ASN A 248 -21.17 2.08 -2.85
CA ASN A 248 -22.05 2.28 -3.99
C ASN A 248 -21.35 3.20 -5.00
N HIS A 249 -21.10 2.69 -6.21
CA HIS A 249 -20.46 3.45 -7.27
C HIS A 249 -21.45 4.43 -7.90
N ALA A 250 -21.00 5.66 -8.12
CA ALA A 250 -21.80 6.66 -8.81
C ALA A 250 -22.10 6.22 -10.25
N GLU A 251 -23.29 6.59 -10.76
CA GLU A 251 -23.61 6.41 -12.17
C GLU A 251 -22.60 7.19 -13.00
N ALA A 252 -22.08 6.57 -14.07
CA ALA A 252 -21.13 7.24 -14.95
C ALA A 252 -21.80 8.48 -15.53
N PRO A 253 -21.15 9.66 -15.49
CA PRO A 253 -21.70 10.85 -16.11
C PRO A 253 -21.81 10.58 -17.63
N ASN A 254 -23.03 10.35 -18.10
CA ASN A 254 -23.34 10.29 -19.52
C ASN A 254 -23.12 11.69 -20.11
N MET A 255 -21.93 11.96 -20.65
CA MET A 255 -21.69 13.13 -21.48
C MET A 255 -22.32 12.91 -22.85
N ALA A 256 -23.64 13.09 -22.94
CA ALA A 256 -24.25 13.49 -24.21
C ALA A 256 -23.84 14.95 -24.49
N PRO A 257 -23.44 15.31 -25.72
CA PRO A 257 -23.15 16.70 -26.06
C PRO A 257 -24.47 17.46 -26.23
N ASP A 258 -25.06 17.92 -25.13
CA ASP A 258 -26.13 18.91 -25.20
C ASP A 258 -25.53 20.31 -25.26
N THR A 259 -25.64 20.91 -26.44
CA THR A 259 -25.50 22.34 -26.66
C THR A 259 -26.61 23.09 -25.94
N ASP A 260 -26.23 24.17 -25.24
CA ASP A 260 -27.08 25.16 -24.57
C ASP A 260 -27.86 24.71 -23.33
N ASN A 261 -27.28 24.92 -22.14
CA ASN A 261 -27.89 25.66 -21.03
C ASN A 261 -26.90 25.92 -19.87
N PRO A 262 -27.06 27.02 -19.11
CA PRO A 262 -26.10 27.45 -18.09
C PRO A 262 -26.15 26.60 -16.82
N VAL A 263 -24.96 26.43 -16.23
CA VAL A 263 -24.61 25.69 -15.00
C VAL A 263 -25.62 25.91 -13.86
N PRO A 264 -26.22 24.87 -13.27
CA PRO A 264 -26.96 25.01 -12.02
C PRO A 264 -25.99 25.06 -10.84
N THR A 265 -26.16 26.10 -10.03
CA THR A 265 -25.64 26.27 -8.68
C THR A 265 -25.95 25.06 -7.80
N VAL A 266 -24.90 24.49 -7.21
CA VAL A 266 -25.00 23.47 -6.16
C VAL A 266 -25.59 24.13 -4.90
N VAL A 267 -26.82 23.77 -4.57
CA VAL A 267 -27.45 24.04 -3.27
C VAL A 267 -27.13 22.85 -2.38
N ASN A 268 -26.44 23.09 -1.28
CA ASN A 268 -26.32 22.14 -0.17
C ASN A 268 -27.70 22.00 0.48
N ASP A 269 -28.38 20.88 0.25
CA ASP A 269 -29.52 20.44 1.06
C ASP A 269 -29.43 18.92 1.22
N GLY A 270 -29.26 18.48 2.46
CA GLY A 270 -29.12 17.07 2.83
C GLY A 270 -28.94 16.90 4.34
N GLU A 271 -29.86 17.48 5.11
CA GLU A 271 -30.12 17.12 6.50
C GLU A 271 -30.41 15.59 6.54
N ILE A 272 -29.59 14.83 7.27
CA ILE A 272 -29.79 13.39 7.43
C ILE A 272 -30.62 13.18 8.69
N ASP A 273 -31.83 12.64 8.48
CA ASP A 273 -32.76 12.24 9.52
C ASP A 273 -32.20 11.03 10.29
N LEU A 274 -32.10 11.17 11.61
CA LEU A 274 -31.58 10.15 12.53
C LEU A 274 -32.76 9.30 13.02
N GLU A 275 -32.99 8.15 12.39
CA GLU A 275 -33.82 7.11 12.99
C GLU A 275 -32.93 6.13 13.79
N ASP A 276 -33.08 6.18 15.10
CA ASP A 276 -32.47 5.28 16.07
C ASP A 276 -33.00 3.85 15.89
N VAL A 277 -32.08 2.91 15.64
CA VAL A 277 -32.35 1.48 15.79
C VAL A 277 -31.38 0.94 16.83
N ASP A 278 -31.91 0.65 18.02
CA ASP A 278 -31.18 0.07 19.15
C ASP A 278 -30.69 -1.35 18.82
N GLU A 279 -29.39 -1.52 18.66
CA GLU A 279 -28.73 -2.84 18.79
C GLU A 279 -27.64 -2.77 19.86
N GLU A 280 -27.67 -3.72 20.79
CA GLU A 280 -26.80 -3.73 21.96
C GLU A 280 -25.31 -3.94 21.63
N PRO A 281 -24.39 -3.19 22.27
CA PRO A 281 -22.97 -3.25 21.98
C PRO A 281 -22.30 -4.51 22.57
N ILE A 282 -21.56 -5.22 21.72
CA ILE A 282 -20.65 -6.31 22.09
C ILE A 282 -19.40 -5.72 22.77
N PRO A 283 -18.88 -6.30 23.87
CA PRO A 283 -17.82 -5.68 24.67
C PRO A 283 -16.45 -5.64 23.95
N ALA A 284 -15.79 -4.48 24.06
CA ALA A 284 -14.50 -4.17 23.43
C ALA A 284 -13.33 -5.00 24.02
N PRO A 285 -12.43 -5.55 23.18
CA PRO A 285 -11.15 -6.07 23.64
C PRO A 285 -10.15 -4.92 23.88
N LYS A 286 -9.67 -4.76 25.12
CA LYS A 286 -8.47 -3.94 25.41
C LYS A 286 -7.23 -4.64 24.87
N ASN A 287 -6.33 -3.91 24.22
CA ASN A 287 -5.01 -4.44 23.90
C ASN A 287 -3.90 -3.38 23.99
N ASP A 288 -2.89 -3.65 24.83
CA ASP A 288 -1.67 -2.86 25.05
C ASP A 288 -0.53 -3.27 24.07
N ALA A 289 -0.88 -3.82 22.91
CA ALA A 289 0.06 -4.34 21.91
C ALA A 289 -0.14 -3.74 20.51
N GLU A 290 -0.74 -2.55 20.46
CA GLU A 290 -0.74 -1.73 19.24
C GLU A 290 0.65 -1.11 19.10
N ILE A 291 1.36 -1.51 18.04
CA ILE A 291 2.44 -0.69 17.51
C ILE A 291 1.72 0.52 16.94
N ASP A 292 2.09 1.71 17.41
CA ASP A 292 1.49 2.96 16.99
C ASP A 292 1.57 3.06 15.46
N LEU A 293 0.40 3.18 14.81
CA LEU A 293 0.28 3.33 13.35
C LEU A 293 1.02 4.59 12.86
N ASP A 294 1.30 5.50 13.80
CA ASP A 294 2.00 6.77 13.60
C ASP A 294 3.51 6.73 13.89
N MET A 295 4.13 5.55 14.09
CA MET A 295 5.60 5.47 14.20
C MET A 295 6.37 5.91 12.92
N ASP A 296 5.68 6.36 11.87
CA ASP A 296 6.27 7.07 10.74
C ASP A 296 6.55 8.57 11.04
N LEU A 297 5.99 9.14 12.12
CA LEU A 297 6.38 10.44 12.65
C LEU A 297 7.47 10.22 13.71
N GLY A 298 8.63 10.87 13.51
CA GLY A 298 9.84 10.60 14.29
C GLY A 298 9.67 10.77 15.80
N ASP A 299 10.23 9.83 16.54
CA ASP A 299 10.47 9.92 17.99
C ASP A 299 11.19 11.23 18.32
N ASP A 300 10.56 12.07 19.15
CA ASP A 300 11.23 12.91 20.15
C ASP A 300 10.20 13.25 21.26
N GLU A 301 10.23 12.47 22.35
CA GLU A 301 9.54 12.81 23.60
C GLU A 301 10.13 14.11 24.17
N ALA A 302 9.28 15.14 24.33
CA ALA A 302 9.54 16.26 25.25
C ALA A 302 8.32 16.49 26.16
N PRO A 303 8.52 16.75 27.46
CA PRO A 303 7.46 16.74 28.47
C PRO A 303 6.49 17.94 28.35
N PRO A 304 5.24 17.80 28.84
CA PRO A 304 4.19 18.79 28.65
C PRO A 304 4.42 20.04 29.53
N VAL A 305 4.27 21.22 28.93
CA VAL A 305 4.29 22.53 29.60
C VAL A 305 2.84 23.03 29.74
N PRO A 306 2.43 23.67 30.85
CA PRO A 306 1.01 23.86 31.18
C PRO A 306 0.28 24.85 30.28
N VAL A 307 -0.96 24.50 29.93
CA VAL A 307 -1.92 25.33 29.20
C VAL A 307 -2.43 26.45 30.12
N ALA A 308 -2.36 27.69 29.64
CA ALA A 308 -3.05 28.83 30.25
C ALA A 308 -4.09 29.37 29.26
N GLU A 309 -5.34 29.43 29.72
CA GLU A 309 -6.52 29.93 29.01
C GLU A 309 -6.58 31.48 28.95
N PRO A 310 -7.48 32.05 28.11
CA PRO A 310 -7.16 33.18 27.22
C PRO A 310 -7.49 34.57 27.79
N LYS A 311 -6.83 35.60 27.25
CA LYS A 311 -7.24 37.01 27.42
C LYS A 311 -7.77 37.58 26.11
N GLU A 312 -9.06 37.91 26.11
CA GLU A 312 -9.76 38.72 25.11
C GLU A 312 -9.20 40.15 25.01
N LEU A 313 -9.27 40.73 23.81
CA LEU A 313 -9.35 42.17 23.48
C LEU A 313 -9.59 42.32 21.94
N PRO A 314 -10.14 43.44 21.43
CA PRO A 314 -11.54 43.54 21.01
C PRO A 314 -11.78 43.46 19.48
N LYS A 315 -13.04 43.17 19.12
CA LYS A 315 -13.57 43.16 17.75
C LYS A 315 -13.60 44.56 17.14
N SER A 316 -13.02 44.71 15.95
CA SER A 316 -13.33 45.80 15.02
C SER A 316 -13.99 45.24 13.76
N ASN A 317 -15.30 45.49 13.62
CA ASN A 317 -16.04 45.32 12.38
C ASN A 317 -15.54 46.34 11.35
N MET A 318 -15.13 45.90 10.14
CA MET A 318 -15.39 46.59 8.87
C MET A 318 -15.23 45.62 7.68
N THR A 319 -16.38 45.20 7.16
CA THR A 319 -16.75 44.98 5.74
C THR A 319 -15.74 44.36 4.77
N GLU A 320 -16.13 43.19 4.25
CA GLU A 320 -15.68 42.58 3.00
C GLU A 320 -15.78 43.57 1.83
N SER A 321 -14.66 43.82 1.17
CA SER A 321 -14.64 44.26 -0.22
C SER A 321 -13.70 43.35 -1.00
N GLU A 322 -14.27 42.71 -2.03
CA GLU A 322 -13.53 41.96 -3.03
C GLU A 322 -12.48 42.87 -3.67
N SER A 323 -11.21 42.61 -3.41
CA SER A 323 -10.11 43.23 -4.15
C SER A 323 -9.86 42.44 -5.43
N GLN A 324 -10.77 42.59 -6.40
CA GLN A 324 -10.48 42.18 -7.77
C GLN A 324 -9.48 43.18 -8.37
N ILE A 325 -8.22 42.76 -8.51
CA ILE A 325 -7.22 43.52 -9.26
C ILE A 325 -7.65 43.49 -10.74
N PRO A 326 -7.84 44.63 -11.41
CA PRO A 326 -8.19 44.69 -12.84
C PRO A 326 -7.17 43.95 -13.71
N ASP A 327 -7.64 43.26 -14.75
CA ASP A 327 -6.80 42.42 -15.63
C ASP A 327 -5.68 43.20 -16.34
N ASP A 328 -5.86 44.50 -16.49
CA ASP A 328 -4.88 45.45 -17.02
C ASP A 328 -3.58 45.49 -16.19
N ILE A 329 -3.66 45.21 -14.88
CA ILE A 329 -2.48 45.15 -13.98
C ILE A 329 -1.85 43.75 -13.99
N ARG A 330 -2.62 42.69 -14.24
CA ARG A 330 -2.11 41.32 -14.38
C ARG A 330 -1.26 41.13 -15.62
N SER A 331 -1.61 41.82 -16.72
CA SER A 331 -0.85 41.78 -17.97
C SER A 331 0.52 42.48 -17.92
N LEU A 332 0.81 43.22 -16.83
CA LEU A 332 2.11 43.84 -16.57
C LEU A 332 3.07 42.96 -15.74
N LEU A 333 2.61 41.79 -15.28
CA LEU A 333 3.46 40.83 -14.55
C LEU A 333 4.32 40.02 -15.54
N PRO A 334 5.58 39.69 -15.19
CA PRO A 334 6.43 38.88 -16.05
C PRO A 334 5.83 37.49 -16.28
N GLU A 335 6.14 36.86 -17.42
CA GLU A 335 5.57 35.56 -17.85
C GLU A 335 5.71 34.44 -16.80
N SER A 336 6.64 34.57 -15.85
CA SER A 336 6.79 33.67 -14.69
C SER A 336 5.63 33.71 -13.68
N PHE A 337 4.71 34.67 -13.78
CA PHE A 337 3.48 34.77 -12.99
C PHE A 337 2.22 34.41 -13.78
N SER A 338 2.35 34.06 -15.07
CA SER A 338 1.25 33.52 -15.87
C SER A 338 0.83 32.18 -15.26
N ARG A 339 -0.46 32.00 -15.00
CA ARG A 339 -1.00 30.69 -14.64
C ARG A 339 -0.68 29.74 -15.80
N SER A 340 0.12 28.70 -15.55
CA SER A 340 0.35 27.62 -16.51
C SER A 340 -1.00 27.21 -17.12
N THR A 341 -1.11 27.27 -18.45
CA THR A 341 -2.27 26.75 -19.18
C THR A 341 -2.30 25.25 -18.96
N PHE A 342 -3.01 24.82 -17.92
CA PHE A 342 -3.25 23.41 -17.65
C PHE A 342 -4.20 22.93 -18.75
N GLU A 343 -3.67 22.28 -19.78
CA GLU A 343 -4.51 21.61 -20.76
C GLU A 343 -5.28 20.49 -20.03
N PRO A 344 -6.63 20.51 -20.06
CA PRO A 344 -7.41 19.45 -19.43
C PRO A 344 -7.07 18.13 -20.12
N LYS A 345 -6.77 17.11 -19.30
CA LYS A 345 -6.51 15.74 -19.80
C LYS A 345 -7.73 15.29 -20.60
N GLN A 346 -7.50 14.79 -21.81
CA GLN A 346 -8.57 14.21 -22.61
C GLN A 346 -8.97 12.86 -22.01
N THR A 347 -10.12 12.84 -21.32
CA THR A 347 -10.69 11.62 -20.73
C THR A 347 -11.74 11.04 -21.67
N LEU A 348 -11.79 9.71 -21.74
CA LEU A 348 -12.84 8.98 -22.46
C LEU A 348 -14.01 8.70 -21.51
N PRO A 349 -15.20 8.35 -22.04
CA PRO A 349 -16.28 7.85 -21.20
C PRO A 349 -15.85 6.61 -20.41
N PHE A 350 -16.51 6.41 -19.27
CA PHE A 350 -16.25 5.26 -18.41
C PHE A 350 -16.40 3.94 -19.18
N PRO A 351 -15.54 2.92 -18.95
CA PRO A 351 -15.59 1.67 -19.71
C PRO A 351 -16.93 0.92 -19.59
N GLU A 352 -17.53 0.59 -20.73
CA GLU A 352 -18.84 -0.11 -20.78
C GLU A 352 -18.77 -1.55 -20.24
N ASP A 353 -17.60 -2.20 -20.35
CA ASP A 353 -17.38 -3.58 -19.90
C ASP A 353 -17.20 -3.69 -18.36
N ILE A 354 -17.16 -2.56 -17.64
CA ILE A 354 -17.18 -2.52 -16.16
C ILE A 354 -18.61 -2.23 -15.73
N THR A 355 -19.35 -3.28 -15.40
CA THR A 355 -20.80 -3.21 -15.19
C THR A 355 -21.21 -3.17 -13.73
N ASN A 356 -20.33 -3.60 -12.82
CA ASN A 356 -20.66 -3.66 -11.41
C ASN A 356 -20.88 -2.27 -10.79
N LYS A 357 -21.89 -2.17 -9.92
CA LYS A 357 -22.31 -0.91 -9.28
C LYS A 357 -22.07 -0.88 -7.77
N THR A 358 -21.76 -2.02 -7.15
CA THR A 358 -21.58 -2.10 -5.70
C THR A 358 -20.38 -2.96 -5.33
N THR A 359 -19.53 -2.49 -4.44
CA THR A 359 -18.39 -3.25 -3.92
C THR A 359 -18.60 -3.60 -2.46
N ASN A 360 -18.50 -4.89 -2.14
CA ASN A 360 -18.44 -5.37 -0.77
C ASN A 360 -17.01 -5.25 -0.26
N PHE A 361 -16.79 -4.34 0.68
CA PHE A 361 -15.50 -4.13 1.32
C PHE A 361 -15.39 -4.95 2.60
N LEU A 362 -14.23 -5.55 2.81
CA LEU A 362 -13.88 -6.20 4.07
C LEU A 362 -12.42 -5.91 4.42
N ALA A 363 -12.23 -5.23 5.55
CA ALA A 363 -10.94 -5.17 6.21
C ALA A 363 -10.84 -6.21 7.32
N LEU A 364 -9.63 -6.72 7.56
CA LEU A 364 -9.33 -7.71 8.60
C LEU A 364 -8.14 -7.29 9.46
N ASP A 365 -8.10 -7.86 10.65
CA ASP A 365 -7.05 -7.60 11.64
C ASP A 365 -5.78 -8.42 11.38
N LYS A 366 -4.75 -8.24 12.22
CA LYS A 366 -3.57 -9.11 12.25
C LYS A 366 -3.82 -10.40 13.02
N CYS A 367 -3.11 -11.47 12.66
CA CYS A 367 -3.16 -12.78 13.30
C CYS A 367 -2.73 -12.76 14.78
N LEU A 368 -3.66 -12.42 15.67
CA LEU A 368 -3.49 -12.40 17.12
C LEU A 368 -4.70 -13.02 17.84
N PRO A 369 -4.51 -13.53 19.08
CA PRO A 369 -5.59 -14.09 19.87
C PRO A 369 -6.78 -13.12 20.03
N LYS A 370 -8.00 -13.65 19.88
CA LYS A 370 -9.27 -12.91 20.03
C LYS A 370 -9.50 -11.79 19.00
N ARG A 371 -8.70 -11.73 17.94
CA ARG A 371 -8.90 -10.79 16.82
C ARG A 371 -9.57 -11.48 15.64
N SER A 372 -10.22 -10.70 14.79
CA SER A 372 -10.87 -11.19 13.58
C SER A 372 -10.00 -10.92 12.37
N PHE A 373 -9.04 -11.82 12.14
CA PHE A 373 -7.98 -11.67 11.14
C PHE A 373 -8.20 -12.51 9.87
N LEU A 374 -9.04 -13.54 9.96
CA LEU A 374 -9.30 -14.50 8.89
C LEU A 374 -10.80 -14.59 8.56
N GLN A 375 -11.13 -14.65 7.27
CA GLN A 375 -12.49 -14.87 6.77
C GLN A 375 -12.48 -15.87 5.61
N LEU A 376 -13.36 -16.89 5.67
CA LEU A 376 -13.58 -17.86 4.58
C LEU A 376 -14.80 -17.44 3.76
N LEU A 377 -14.62 -17.28 2.45
CA LEU A 377 -15.59 -16.77 1.49
C LEU A 377 -15.71 -17.71 0.29
N GLU A 378 -16.93 -17.84 -0.24
CA GLU A 378 -17.16 -18.38 -1.57
C GLU A 378 -17.33 -17.19 -2.50
N ILE A 379 -16.53 -17.14 -3.57
CA ILE A 379 -16.60 -16.06 -4.54
C ILE A 379 -17.01 -16.63 -5.90
N GLU A 380 -18.04 -16.01 -6.46
CA GLU A 380 -18.54 -16.30 -7.80
C GLU A 380 -17.86 -15.33 -8.79
N PRO A 381 -17.24 -15.84 -9.86
CA PRO A 381 -16.66 -14.99 -10.90
C PRO A 381 -17.77 -14.27 -11.66
N HIS A 382 -17.52 -13.02 -12.03
CA HIS A 382 -18.43 -12.23 -12.87
C HIS A 382 -18.71 -12.89 -14.22
N SER A 383 -17.71 -13.58 -14.77
CA SER A 383 -17.83 -14.39 -15.99
C SER A 383 -17.58 -15.86 -15.65
N PRO A 384 -18.64 -16.64 -15.37
CA PRO A 384 -18.52 -18.06 -15.03
C PRO A 384 -17.87 -18.85 -16.17
N ALA A 385 -16.94 -19.74 -15.80
CA ALA A 385 -16.33 -20.71 -16.70
C ALA A 385 -16.14 -22.04 -15.97
N GLU A 386 -15.95 -23.13 -16.72
CA GLU A 386 -15.65 -24.43 -16.13
C GLU A 386 -14.33 -24.39 -15.33
N LEU A 387 -14.40 -24.78 -14.06
CA LEU A 387 -13.26 -24.87 -13.16
C LEU A 387 -12.63 -26.26 -13.25
N GLN A 388 -11.37 -26.32 -13.68
CA GLN A 388 -10.55 -27.53 -13.58
C GLN A 388 -9.57 -27.37 -12.42
N ARG A 389 -9.69 -28.23 -11.40
CA ARG A 389 -8.77 -28.29 -10.27
C ARG A 389 -7.65 -29.31 -10.56
N PRO A 390 -6.39 -29.08 -10.11
CA PRO A 390 -5.92 -27.93 -9.34
C PRO A 390 -5.82 -26.65 -10.17
N LEU A 391 -6.16 -25.52 -9.55
CA LEU A 391 -6.13 -24.22 -10.21
C LEU A 391 -4.69 -23.71 -10.30
N GLN A 392 -4.40 -23.01 -11.39
CA GLN A 392 -3.10 -22.39 -11.64
C GLN A 392 -3.27 -20.89 -11.83
N LEU A 393 -2.25 -20.13 -11.41
CA LEU A 393 -2.19 -18.70 -11.69
C LEU A 393 -1.89 -18.49 -13.18
N GLN A 394 -2.61 -17.54 -13.77
CA GLN A 394 -2.41 -17.11 -15.15
C GLN A 394 -2.21 -15.60 -15.20
N TYR A 395 -1.45 -15.14 -16.18
CA TYR A 395 -1.35 -13.72 -16.49
C TYR A 395 -2.70 -13.18 -16.98
N ASP A 396 -2.91 -11.88 -16.82
CA ASP A 396 -4.04 -11.20 -17.42
C ASP A 396 -3.65 -10.53 -18.75
N LYS A 397 -4.43 -10.79 -19.81
CA LYS A 397 -4.16 -10.26 -21.15
C LYS A 397 -4.05 -8.74 -21.18
N GLU A 398 -5.00 -8.05 -20.55
CA GLU A 398 -5.07 -6.59 -20.54
C GLU A 398 -3.90 -6.00 -19.75
N TRP A 399 -3.61 -6.61 -18.58
CA TRP A 399 -2.47 -6.20 -17.76
C TRP A 399 -1.11 -6.39 -18.44
N LEU A 400 -0.89 -7.48 -19.19
CA LEU A 400 0.34 -7.67 -19.95
C LEU A 400 0.53 -6.57 -21.01
N ALA A 401 -0.54 -6.21 -21.71
CA ALA A 401 -0.52 -5.13 -22.71
C ALA A 401 -0.21 -3.77 -22.06
N ILE A 402 -0.90 -3.44 -20.96
CA ILE A 402 -0.64 -2.21 -20.18
C ILE A 402 0.81 -2.20 -19.69
N THR A 403 1.31 -3.29 -19.13
CA THR A 403 2.68 -3.38 -18.63
C THR A 403 3.70 -3.09 -19.73
N ARG A 404 3.47 -3.56 -20.96
CA ARG A 404 4.31 -3.24 -22.12
C ARG A 404 4.28 -1.76 -22.49
N VAL A 405 3.10 -1.12 -22.49
CA VAL A 405 2.94 0.31 -22.79
C VAL A 405 3.66 1.20 -21.78
N PHE A 406 3.77 0.77 -20.52
CA PHE A 406 4.39 1.54 -19.44
C PHE A 406 5.82 1.13 -19.10
N ALA A 407 6.42 0.19 -19.85
CA ALA A 407 7.74 -0.34 -19.54
C ALA A 407 8.87 0.70 -19.64
N ASP A 408 8.73 1.67 -20.55
CA ASP A 408 9.66 2.78 -20.77
C ASP A 408 9.48 3.94 -19.79
N HIS A 409 8.36 3.97 -19.05
CA HIS A 409 8.07 4.99 -18.04
C HIS A 409 8.62 4.66 -16.65
N LEU A 410 9.17 3.45 -16.47
CA LEU A 410 9.70 2.98 -15.20
C LEU A 410 11.22 3.19 -15.15
N GLN A 411 11.67 3.92 -14.13
CA GLN A 411 13.09 4.19 -13.88
C GLN A 411 13.40 3.94 -12.41
N VAL A 412 14.55 3.34 -12.13
CA VAL A 412 15.06 3.05 -10.78
C VAL A 412 16.43 3.67 -10.54
N GLY A 413 16.73 4.02 -9.28
CA GLY A 413 18.04 4.50 -8.85
C GLY A 413 18.33 6.00 -9.03
N ASP A 414 17.42 6.78 -9.63
CA ASP A 414 17.58 8.24 -9.79
C ASP A 414 16.50 9.03 -9.03
N PRO A 415 16.82 9.64 -7.88
CA PRO A 415 15.90 10.48 -7.11
C PRO A 415 15.48 11.78 -7.79
N HIS A 416 16.22 12.22 -8.81
CA HIS A 416 15.95 13.43 -9.57
C HIS A 416 15.17 13.16 -10.87
N ALA A 417 14.92 11.89 -11.19
CA ALA A 417 14.10 11.51 -12.31
C ALA A 417 12.68 12.08 -12.16
N GLN A 418 12.11 12.52 -13.27
CA GLN A 418 10.74 13.02 -13.31
C GLN A 418 9.82 11.91 -13.82
N VAL A 419 8.72 11.69 -13.11
CA VAL A 419 7.67 10.79 -13.58
C VAL A 419 7.07 11.40 -14.85
N PRO A 420 6.95 10.63 -15.96
CA PRO A 420 6.28 11.12 -17.15
C PRO A 420 4.88 11.65 -16.85
N ALA A 421 4.57 12.83 -17.39
CA ALA A 421 3.27 13.44 -17.24
C ALA A 421 2.16 12.50 -17.73
N ASP A 422 1.05 12.48 -17.00
CA ASP A 422 -0.11 11.68 -17.39
C ASP A 422 -0.81 12.29 -18.62
N LYS A 423 -0.75 11.56 -19.74
CA LYS A 423 -1.36 11.96 -21.02
C LYS A 423 -2.85 11.61 -21.13
N GLY A 424 -3.42 10.91 -20.16
CA GLY A 424 -4.83 10.53 -20.11
C GLY A 424 -5.21 9.34 -20.99
N ASP A 425 -6.39 8.79 -20.74
CA ASP A 425 -6.83 7.51 -21.31
C ASP A 425 -7.03 7.57 -22.83
N ALA A 426 -7.41 8.73 -23.38
CA ALA A 426 -7.53 8.92 -24.83
C ALA A 426 -6.20 8.67 -25.57
N PHE A 427 -5.07 8.96 -24.92
CA PHE A 427 -3.75 8.72 -25.48
C PHE A 427 -3.32 7.25 -25.32
N TYR A 428 -3.53 6.65 -24.15
CA TYR A 428 -3.06 5.29 -23.88
C TYR A 428 -3.92 4.21 -24.53
N ARG A 429 -5.24 4.42 -24.66
CA ARG A 429 -6.16 3.42 -25.22
C ARG A 429 -5.70 2.80 -26.54
N PRO A 430 -5.37 3.57 -27.60
CA PRO A 430 -4.92 2.98 -28.86
C PRO A 430 -3.59 2.23 -28.74
N LEU A 431 -2.71 2.63 -27.80
CA LEU A 431 -1.46 1.93 -27.54
C LEU A 431 -1.73 0.59 -26.85
N VAL A 432 -2.58 0.58 -25.82
CA VAL A 432 -2.97 -0.64 -25.11
C VAL A 432 -3.69 -1.61 -26.03
N GLU A 433 -4.59 -1.14 -26.88
CA GLU A 433 -5.30 -1.99 -27.87
C GLU A 433 -4.32 -2.63 -28.87
N LYS A 434 -3.32 -1.88 -29.34
CA LYS A 434 -2.25 -2.43 -30.19
C LYS A 434 -1.43 -3.50 -29.47
N GLU A 435 -1.02 -3.25 -28.23
CA GLU A 435 -0.26 -4.22 -27.44
C GLU A 435 -1.11 -5.43 -27.02
N MET A 436 -2.42 -5.29 -26.86
CA MET A 436 -3.35 -6.40 -26.64
C MET A 436 -3.37 -7.37 -27.83
N SER A 437 -3.42 -6.86 -29.07
CA SER A 437 -3.31 -7.69 -30.27
C SER A 437 -1.95 -8.40 -30.33
N TRP A 438 -0.88 -7.71 -29.94
CA TRP A 438 0.44 -8.34 -29.85
C TRP A 438 0.46 -9.49 -28.81
N VAL A 439 -0.15 -9.30 -27.64
CA VAL A 439 -0.26 -10.34 -26.59
C VAL A 439 -1.07 -11.54 -27.08
N GLU A 440 -2.15 -11.31 -27.82
CA GLU A 440 -2.94 -12.38 -28.44
C GLU A 440 -2.10 -13.26 -29.37
N GLU A 441 -1.36 -12.63 -30.28
CA GLU A 441 -0.54 -13.34 -31.28
C GLU A 441 0.69 -14.03 -30.68
N ASN A 442 1.35 -13.40 -29.70
CA ASN A 442 2.66 -13.87 -29.23
C ASN A 442 2.59 -14.72 -27.95
N ILE A 443 1.59 -14.52 -27.11
CA ILE A 443 1.49 -15.16 -25.79
C ILE A 443 0.30 -16.11 -25.72
N ILE A 444 -0.89 -15.66 -26.10
CA ILE A 444 -2.09 -16.49 -26.04
C ILE A 444 -2.03 -17.59 -27.10
N ALA A 445 -1.73 -17.26 -28.36
CA ALA A 445 -1.61 -18.25 -29.43
C ALA A 445 -0.47 -19.26 -29.22
N THR A 446 0.54 -18.91 -28.41
CA THR A 446 1.64 -19.82 -28.05
C THR A 446 1.42 -20.54 -26.71
N ASN A 447 0.23 -20.38 -26.10
CA ASN A 447 -0.17 -20.98 -24.83
C ASN A 447 0.78 -20.67 -23.65
N LYS A 448 1.24 -19.42 -23.55
CA LYS A 448 2.17 -18.94 -22.50
C LYS A 448 1.48 -18.08 -21.43
N MET A 449 0.16 -18.22 -21.26
CA MET A 449 -0.60 -17.45 -20.28
C MET A 449 -0.48 -17.98 -18.86
N THR A 450 -0.13 -19.26 -18.68
CA THR A 450 0.10 -19.82 -17.35
C THR A 450 1.38 -19.24 -16.73
N ILE A 451 1.30 -18.79 -15.49
CA ILE A 451 2.47 -18.34 -14.72
C ILE A 451 3.30 -19.58 -14.39
N PRO A 452 4.56 -19.67 -14.84
CA PRO A 452 5.39 -20.85 -14.59
C PRO A 452 5.75 -20.96 -13.10
N GLU A 453 5.64 -22.15 -12.52
CA GLU A 453 6.10 -22.44 -11.15
C GLU A 453 7.62 -22.66 -11.10
N ASP A 454 8.40 -21.60 -11.31
CA ASP A 454 9.86 -21.62 -11.51
C ASP A 454 10.65 -20.98 -10.34
N PHE A 455 10.08 -21.03 -9.13
CA PHE A 455 10.72 -20.49 -7.93
C PHE A 455 12.19 -20.92 -7.81
N THR A 456 13.06 -19.93 -7.64
CA THR A 456 14.49 -20.13 -7.44
C THR A 456 14.97 -19.30 -6.25
N ARG A 457 15.78 -19.92 -5.38
CA ARG A 457 16.42 -19.21 -4.27
C ARG A 457 17.52 -18.30 -4.81
N THR A 458 17.31 -16.99 -4.71
CA THR A 458 18.25 -15.94 -5.15
C THR A 458 19.25 -15.52 -4.07
N ALA A 459 18.90 -15.66 -2.79
CA ALA A 459 19.66 -15.19 -1.64
C ALA A 459 20.02 -16.32 -0.67
N PRO A 460 21.02 -16.13 0.22
CA PRO A 460 21.34 -17.07 1.28
C PRO A 460 20.15 -17.32 2.21
N VAL A 461 20.07 -18.55 2.71
CA VAL A 461 19.06 -18.95 3.70
C VAL A 461 19.45 -18.47 5.10
N TYR A 462 18.47 -18.28 5.97
CA TYR A 462 18.72 -17.95 7.37
C TYR A 462 19.49 -19.06 8.09
N GLU A 463 20.56 -18.68 8.81
CA GLU A 463 21.31 -19.57 9.69
C GLU A 463 21.07 -19.18 11.16
N PRO A 464 20.32 -20.00 11.94
CA PRO A 464 20.03 -19.69 13.34
C PRO A 464 21.28 -19.48 14.22
N ALA A 465 22.40 -20.10 13.85
CA ALA A 465 23.67 -19.96 14.57
C ALA A 465 24.25 -18.54 14.54
N LEU A 466 23.96 -17.75 13.50
CA LEU A 466 24.39 -16.36 13.36
C LEU A 466 23.49 -15.37 14.12
N GLY A 467 22.31 -15.82 14.55
CA GLY A 467 21.29 -14.98 15.16
C GLY A 467 20.69 -13.97 14.18
N ILE A 468 19.89 -13.04 14.70
CA ILE A 468 19.15 -12.05 13.89
C ILE A 468 19.91 -10.73 13.69
N HIS A 469 20.98 -10.51 14.46
CA HIS A 469 21.78 -9.28 14.42
C HIS A 469 23.09 -9.53 13.67
N VAL A 470 23.04 -9.40 12.35
CA VAL A 470 24.21 -9.55 11.48
C VAL A 470 24.82 -8.19 11.15
N GLN A 471 26.14 -8.13 10.93
CA GLN A 471 26.82 -6.91 10.48
C GLN A 471 26.61 -6.64 8.99
N GLU A 472 26.43 -7.69 8.20
CA GLU A 472 26.23 -7.64 6.76
C GLU A 472 24.98 -6.83 6.37
N SER A 473 25.12 -6.01 5.34
CA SER A 473 24.00 -5.27 4.75
C SER A 473 23.26 -6.13 3.73
N PRO A 474 21.94 -5.91 3.53
CA PRO A 474 21.19 -6.59 2.49
C PRO A 474 21.81 -6.32 1.10
N GLN A 475 21.73 -7.31 0.22
CA GLN A 475 22.26 -7.25 -1.14
C GLN A 475 21.12 -7.33 -2.16
N GLU A 476 21.36 -6.77 -3.35
CA GLU A 476 20.46 -6.90 -4.50
C GLU A 476 20.71 -8.22 -5.22
N TYR A 477 19.65 -9.00 -5.44
CA TYR A 477 19.74 -10.21 -6.25
C TYR A 477 18.89 -10.06 -7.51
N SER A 478 19.36 -10.62 -8.62
CA SER A 478 18.58 -10.66 -9.86
C SER A 478 17.72 -11.90 -9.87
N ASN A 479 16.41 -11.72 -9.99
CA ASN A 479 15.45 -12.82 -9.96
C ASN A 479 15.21 -13.42 -11.35
N PRO A 480 15.43 -14.74 -11.55
CA PRO A 480 15.17 -15.41 -12.83
C PRO A 480 13.71 -15.33 -13.30
N HIS A 481 12.74 -15.32 -12.39
CA HIS A 481 11.32 -15.19 -12.71
C HIS A 481 11.05 -13.82 -13.36
N THR A 482 11.51 -12.75 -12.72
CA THR A 482 11.38 -11.37 -13.23
C THR A 482 12.08 -11.22 -14.58
N GLN A 483 13.26 -11.82 -14.76
CA GLN A 483 13.92 -11.83 -16.06
C GLN A 483 13.12 -12.58 -17.13
N SER A 484 12.54 -13.73 -16.78
CA SER A 484 11.71 -14.53 -17.69
C SER A 484 10.42 -13.80 -18.07
N PHE A 485 9.80 -13.09 -17.13
CA PHE A 485 8.66 -12.21 -17.38
C PHE A 485 9.02 -11.07 -18.34
N CYS A 486 10.14 -10.37 -18.10
CA CYS A 486 10.63 -9.32 -18.99
C CYS A 486 10.93 -9.86 -20.40
N ASN A 487 11.51 -11.06 -20.51
CA ASN A 487 11.76 -11.73 -21.79
C ASN A 487 10.45 -12.11 -22.51
N LEU A 488 9.45 -12.61 -21.78
CA LEU A 488 8.13 -12.94 -22.31
C LEU A 488 7.46 -11.70 -22.93
N LEU A 489 7.56 -10.56 -22.24
CA LEU A 489 7.04 -9.29 -22.70
C LEU A 489 8.01 -8.49 -23.56
N GLN A 490 9.20 -8.98 -23.90
CA GLN A 490 10.22 -8.23 -24.67
C GLN A 490 10.47 -6.80 -24.15
N ILE A 491 10.47 -6.62 -22.82
CA ILE A 491 10.73 -5.34 -22.15
C ILE A 491 12.09 -5.37 -21.43
N PRO A 492 12.75 -4.22 -21.21
CA PRO A 492 13.99 -4.17 -20.45
C PRO A 492 13.77 -4.57 -18.99
N ASN A 493 14.70 -5.33 -18.42
CA ASN A 493 14.72 -5.62 -16.99
C ASN A 493 15.58 -4.59 -16.25
N ILE A 494 14.95 -3.51 -15.79
CA ILE A 494 15.63 -2.41 -15.07
C ILE A 494 16.04 -2.80 -13.64
N PHE A 495 15.51 -3.91 -13.11
CA PHE A 495 15.81 -4.42 -11.76
C PHE A 495 17.03 -5.32 -11.75
N HIS A 496 17.53 -5.73 -12.92
CA HIS A 496 18.79 -6.44 -13.04
C HIS A 496 19.96 -5.49 -12.76
N ALA A 497 20.91 -5.95 -11.96
CA ALA A 497 22.14 -5.25 -11.65
C ALA A 497 23.31 -6.20 -11.87
N SER A 498 24.31 -5.76 -12.64
CA SER A 498 25.55 -6.52 -12.79
C SER A 498 26.32 -6.58 -11.47
N ASP A 499 27.20 -7.58 -11.31
CA ASP A 499 28.07 -7.70 -10.13
C ASP A 499 28.92 -6.44 -9.91
N GLU A 500 29.39 -5.84 -11.01
CA GLU A 500 30.18 -4.60 -10.99
C GLU A 500 29.36 -3.41 -10.48
N GLU A 501 28.14 -3.21 -10.97
CA GLU A 501 27.24 -2.15 -10.50
C GLU A 501 26.87 -2.34 -9.03
N ARG A 502 26.56 -3.57 -8.61
CA ARG A 502 26.27 -3.88 -7.20
C ARG A 502 27.46 -3.58 -6.30
N ALA A 503 28.67 -3.97 -6.73
CA ALA A 503 29.88 -3.68 -5.97
C ALA A 503 30.15 -2.17 -5.88
N GLN A 504 29.90 -1.42 -6.94
CA GLN A 504 30.04 0.04 -6.95
C GLN A 504 29.04 0.72 -6.00
N LEU A 505 27.77 0.31 -6.02
CA LEU A 505 26.75 0.84 -5.10
C LEU A 505 27.07 0.50 -3.63
N ALA A 506 27.52 -0.73 -3.38
CA ALA A 506 27.95 -1.12 -2.04
C ALA A 506 29.15 -0.30 -1.54
N GLN A 507 30.08 0.08 -2.43
CA GLN A 507 31.21 0.95 -2.10
C GLN A 507 30.80 2.41 -1.86
N ASN A 508 29.85 2.92 -2.65
CA ASN A 508 29.34 4.27 -2.50
C ASN A 508 28.53 4.47 -1.21
N GLY A 509 27.98 3.37 -0.66
CA GLY A 509 27.16 3.41 0.54
C GLY A 509 25.79 4.03 0.27
N PRO A 510 24.97 4.20 1.33
CA PRO A 510 23.62 4.69 1.17
C PRO A 510 23.61 6.16 0.76
N ARG A 511 22.59 6.54 -0.02
CA ARG A 511 22.36 7.94 -0.41
C ARG A 511 22.27 8.84 0.83
N PRO A 512 22.70 10.11 0.77
CA PRO A 512 22.44 11.07 1.84
C PRO A 512 20.94 11.21 2.13
N GLU A 513 20.59 11.23 3.42
CA GLU A 513 19.23 11.50 3.88
C GLU A 513 18.79 12.90 3.44
N GLN A 514 17.50 13.07 3.15
CA GLN A 514 16.98 14.41 2.83
C GLN A 514 17.02 15.26 4.10
N GLN A 515 17.72 16.41 4.03
CA GLN A 515 17.67 17.38 5.11
C GLN A 515 16.22 17.84 5.30
N ARG A 516 15.56 17.33 6.34
CA ARG A 516 14.28 17.84 6.79
C ARG A 516 14.51 19.28 7.22
N SER A 517 14.20 20.24 6.35
CA SER A 517 14.21 21.64 6.75
C SER A 517 13.24 21.73 7.92
N ASN A 518 13.74 22.08 9.11
CA ASN A 518 12.94 22.38 10.29
C ASN A 518 12.19 23.70 10.04
N ARG A 519 11.33 23.76 9.01
CA ARG A 519 10.43 24.86 8.72
C ARG A 519 9.16 24.68 9.55
N GLY A 520 9.37 24.59 10.86
CA GLY A 520 8.40 24.98 11.88
C GLY A 520 9.01 26.15 12.65
N GLY A 521 8.45 27.35 12.52
CA GLY A 521 8.69 28.45 13.45
C GLY A 521 9.89 29.36 13.15
N GLY A 522 9.86 30.08 12.03
CA GLY A 522 10.69 31.27 11.87
C GLY A 522 10.26 32.39 12.82
N ARG A 523 10.89 32.50 14.00
CA ARG A 523 10.95 33.73 14.79
C ARG A 523 12.41 34.11 15.05
N GLY A 524 12.83 35.19 14.41
CA GLY A 524 13.76 36.17 14.98
C GLY A 524 15.25 35.86 14.92
N GLY A 525 15.88 36.13 13.78
CA GLY A 525 17.33 36.32 13.66
C GLY A 525 17.71 37.79 13.48
N GLY A 526 17.21 38.67 14.35
CA GLY A 526 17.66 40.06 14.42
C GLY A 526 19.08 40.11 14.96
N GLY A 527 20.02 40.66 14.18
CA GLY A 527 21.43 40.68 14.52
C GLY A 527 21.73 41.45 15.81
N HIS A 528 22.78 41.03 16.51
CA HIS A 528 23.60 41.92 17.34
C HIS A 528 25.06 41.44 17.36
N ARG A 529 25.94 42.42 17.16
CA ARG A 529 27.39 42.35 17.13
C ARG A 529 27.96 42.11 18.53
N GLY A 530 29.02 41.29 18.60
CA GLY A 530 30.31 41.65 19.21
C GLY A 530 30.44 41.69 20.74
N GLY A 531 31.43 40.95 21.26
CA GLY A 531 32.00 41.22 22.58
C GLY A 531 32.73 40.04 23.20
N GLY A 532 34.00 39.83 22.83
CA GLY A 532 34.89 38.86 23.47
C GLY A 532 35.48 39.34 24.81
N ARG A 533 36.08 38.36 25.53
CA ARG A 533 37.01 38.37 26.70
C ARG A 533 36.48 37.32 27.71
N GLY A 534 37.22 36.35 28.25
CA GLY A 534 38.65 36.10 28.37
C GLY A 534 38.96 35.68 29.83
N GLN A 535 39.70 34.58 30.02
CA GLN A 535 40.35 34.09 31.28
C GLN A 535 39.39 33.65 32.42
N GLY A 536 39.67 32.67 33.29
CA GLY A 536 40.87 31.92 33.66
C GLY A 536 40.79 31.58 35.18
N HIS A 537 41.42 30.47 35.60
CA HIS A 537 41.69 30.01 36.99
C HIS A 537 40.57 29.30 37.78
N ARG A 538 40.75 28.01 38.15
CA ARG A 538 41.58 27.38 39.21
C ARG A 538 41.04 27.59 40.63
N GLY A 539 40.71 26.48 41.31
CA GLY A 539 41.08 26.28 42.72
C GLY A 539 40.03 25.68 43.66
N ARG A 540 40.34 24.47 44.17
CA ARG A 540 40.20 23.95 45.57
C ARG A 540 38.90 24.29 46.34
N GLY A 541 38.16 23.35 46.93
CA GLY A 541 38.58 22.22 47.78
C GLY A 541 37.93 22.34 49.17
N ARG A 542 37.74 21.19 49.85
CA ARG A 542 37.10 20.94 51.18
C ARG A 542 35.56 21.05 51.21
N GLY A 543 34.82 20.16 51.87
CA GLY A 543 35.17 19.04 52.72
C GLY A 543 34.10 18.83 53.81
N GLY A 544 33.81 17.57 54.13
CA GLY A 544 33.04 17.12 55.31
C GLY A 544 31.51 17.17 55.16
N ARG A 545 30.71 16.36 55.86
CA ARG A 545 30.89 15.14 56.66
C ARG A 545 29.47 14.75 57.12
N GLY A 546 29.19 13.45 57.22
CA GLY A 546 28.09 12.90 58.04
C GLY A 546 26.71 12.92 57.36
N GLY A 547 25.90 11.87 57.39
CA GLY A 547 26.00 10.59 58.05
C GLY A 547 24.62 9.93 58.07
N ARG A 548 24.60 8.59 57.89
CA ARG A 548 23.64 7.61 58.42
C ARG A 548 22.12 7.87 58.22
N GLY A 549 21.51 7.04 57.37
CA GLY A 549 20.91 5.80 57.88
C GLY A 549 19.38 5.66 57.81
N ARG A 550 18.98 4.43 57.42
CA ARG A 550 17.64 3.78 57.53
C ARG A 550 16.54 4.38 56.65
N GLY A 551 15.72 3.63 55.93
CA GLY A 551 15.45 2.19 55.93
C GLY A 551 13.93 1.98 55.81
N GLY A 552 13.51 1.09 54.90
CA GLY A 552 12.12 0.62 54.77
C GLY A 552 11.17 1.61 54.07
N ARG A 553 10.15 1.19 53.34
CA ARG A 553 9.44 -0.09 53.32
C ARG A 553 8.46 -0.06 52.14
N TRP A 554 8.27 -1.23 51.53
CA TRP A 554 7.13 -1.80 50.79
C TRP A 554 6.39 -0.96 49.75
#